data_AF-A0A1V5KTK5-F1
#
_entry.id   AF-A0A1V5KTK5-F1
#
_cell.length_a   1.000
_cell.length_b   1.000
_cell.length_c   1.000
_cell.angle_alpha   90.00
_cell.angle_beta   90.00
_cell.angle_gamma   90.00
#
_symmetry.space_group_name_H-M   'P 1'
#
loop_
_entity.id
_entity.type
_entity.pdbx_description
1 polymer ?
#
loop_
_entity_poly.entity_id
_entity_poly.type
_entity_poly.pdbx_seq_one_letter_code
_entity_poly.pdbx_strand_id
1 'polypeptide(L)'
;MGLQNREIKTYVNILDGKMSIKVRAGTSCAIPRTNKKGVIVHEMRYDQITGYLTSFNHRSGEFGIEFLIDLLDDGTAYQIQVPWNSRHTKCFLVSCPNINLKEPVTIRPYKFEPPDKKGKSISGLNIIQNGQKLPPAWAKERIPPMEKLMDIKGRPVLENGIQKWDSTDQMAFLWDSANSWATKAGLFNTLPEEAHQEAQPQEDDIPEDFR
;
A
#
# COMPACT_ATOMS: atom_id res chain seq x y z
N MET A 1 -13.64 -22.22 -22.40
CA MET A 1 -12.27 -21.84 -22.00
C MET A 1 -12.27 -20.32 -21.87
N GLY A 2 -12.43 -19.79 -20.66
CA GLY A 2 -12.57 -18.34 -20.43
C GLY A 2 -11.22 -17.65 -20.49
N LEU A 3 -11.11 -16.62 -21.32
CA LEU A 3 -9.94 -15.75 -21.39
C LEU A 3 -9.83 -14.97 -20.07
N GLN A 4 -8.81 -15.27 -19.26
CA GLN A 4 -8.48 -14.46 -18.09
C GLN A 4 -7.43 -13.43 -18.51
N ASN A 5 -7.85 -12.17 -18.66
CA ASN A 5 -6.90 -11.08 -18.83
C ASN A 5 -6.23 -10.83 -17.47
N ARG A 6 -5.00 -11.32 -17.29
CA ARG A 6 -4.26 -11.11 -16.05
C ARG A 6 -3.78 -9.66 -16.04
N GLU A 7 -4.43 -8.82 -15.25
CA GLU A 7 -3.93 -7.47 -14.98
C GLU A 7 -2.47 -7.55 -14.51
N ILE A 8 -1.58 -6.87 -15.24
CA ILE A 8 -0.15 -6.83 -14.93
C ILE A 8 0.02 -5.82 -13.79
N LYS A 9 -0.13 -6.28 -12.54
CA LYS A 9 0.17 -5.49 -11.35
C LYS A 9 1.62 -5.70 -10.90
N THR A 10 2.34 -4.61 -10.67
CA THR A 10 3.67 -4.64 -10.07
C THR A 10 3.57 -4.68 -8.55
N TYR A 11 4.07 -5.76 -7.94
CA TYR A 11 4.02 -5.95 -6.50
C TYR A 11 5.19 -5.26 -5.80
N VAL A 12 4.87 -4.39 -4.84
CA VAL A 12 5.81 -3.59 -4.08
C VAL A 12 5.75 -4.00 -2.62
N ASN A 13 6.90 -4.33 -2.03
CA ASN A 13 7.04 -4.62 -0.61
C ASN A 13 7.77 -3.48 0.10
N ILE A 14 7.65 -3.38 1.43
CA ILE A 14 8.44 -2.43 2.23
C ILE A 14 9.52 -3.19 3.00
N LEU A 15 10.78 -2.85 2.74
CA LEU A 15 11.96 -3.42 3.39
C LEU A 15 12.88 -2.29 3.87
N ASP A 16 13.19 -2.29 5.17
CA ASP A 16 14.16 -1.37 5.77
C ASP A 16 13.86 0.12 5.53
N GLY A 17 12.57 0.48 5.50
CA GLY A 17 12.14 1.86 5.23
C GLY A 17 12.21 2.26 3.76
N LYS A 18 12.47 1.32 2.85
CA LYS A 18 12.44 1.50 1.40
C LYS A 18 11.38 0.60 0.77
N MET A 19 10.92 0.98 -0.43
CA MET A 19 10.12 0.12 -1.27
C MET A 19 11.01 -0.86 -2.02
N SER A 20 10.55 -2.09 -2.22
CA SER A 20 11.28 -3.18 -2.86
C SER A 20 10.41 -3.86 -3.90
N ILE A 21 10.94 -3.97 -5.13
CA ILE A 21 10.32 -4.69 -6.25
C ILE A 21 11.21 -5.86 -6.62
N LYS A 22 10.63 -7.04 -6.78
CA LYS A 22 11.37 -8.24 -7.24
C LYS A 22 11.65 -8.13 -8.74
N VAL A 23 12.90 -8.36 -9.12
CA VAL A 23 13.37 -8.31 -10.51
C VAL A 23 14.08 -9.60 -10.90
N ARG A 24 14.30 -9.78 -12.20
CA ARG A 24 15.05 -10.93 -12.73
C ARG A 24 16.54 -10.81 -12.37
N ALA A 25 17.20 -11.96 -12.23
CA ALA A 25 18.64 -12.02 -12.04
C ALA A 25 19.37 -11.36 -13.22
N GLY A 26 20.37 -10.52 -12.93
CA GLY A 26 21.14 -9.79 -13.94
C GLY A 26 20.61 -8.38 -14.28
N THR A 27 19.54 -7.90 -13.64
CA THR A 27 19.08 -6.52 -13.80
C THR A 27 20.09 -5.55 -13.15
N SER A 28 20.45 -4.47 -13.84
CA SER A 28 21.33 -3.43 -13.29
C SER A 28 20.75 -2.84 -12.00
N CYS A 29 21.60 -2.57 -11.00
CA CYS A 29 21.22 -2.06 -9.68
C CYS A 29 20.37 -3.01 -8.80
N ALA A 30 20.19 -4.27 -9.19
CA ALA A 30 19.45 -5.23 -8.37
C ALA A 30 20.30 -5.77 -7.20
N ILE A 31 19.74 -5.74 -5.99
CA ILE A 31 20.38 -6.23 -4.77
C ILE A 31 19.93 -7.67 -4.51
N PRO A 32 20.84 -8.66 -4.43
CA PRO A 32 20.48 -10.03 -4.09
C PRO A 32 20.15 -10.15 -2.59
N ARG A 33 19.12 -10.93 -2.27
CA ARG A 33 18.73 -11.27 -0.90
C ARG A 33 18.31 -12.73 -0.82
N THR A 34 18.85 -13.46 0.15
CA THR A 34 18.39 -14.82 0.46
C THR A 34 17.13 -14.74 1.32
N ASN A 35 16.02 -15.29 0.83
CA ASN A 35 14.78 -15.36 1.60
C ASN A 35 14.87 -16.46 2.67
N LYS A 36 13.93 -16.48 3.63
CA LYS A 36 13.86 -17.51 4.69
C LYS A 36 13.75 -18.95 4.16
N LYS A 37 13.30 -19.12 2.91
CA LYS A 37 13.23 -20.41 2.19
C LYS A 37 14.54 -20.80 1.48
N GLY A 38 15.64 -20.05 1.67
CA GLY A 38 16.95 -20.32 1.05
C GLY A 38 17.08 -19.86 -0.41
N VAL A 39 16.04 -19.26 -1.00
CA VAL A 39 16.03 -18.81 -2.41
C VAL A 39 16.63 -17.40 -2.51
N ILE A 40 17.54 -17.22 -3.47
CA ILE A 40 18.10 -15.91 -3.82
C ILE A 40 17.07 -15.15 -4.67
N VAL A 41 16.68 -13.98 -4.18
CA VAL A 41 15.77 -13.06 -4.88
C VAL A 41 16.54 -11.78 -5.18
N HIS A 42 16.39 -11.26 -6.38
CA HIS A 42 16.93 -9.96 -6.77
C HIS A 42 15.85 -8.90 -6.59
N GLU A 43 16.18 -7.83 -5.88
CA GLU A 43 15.24 -6.76 -5.53
C GLU A 43 15.82 -5.39 -5.90
N MET A 44 15.00 -4.52 -6.50
CA MET A 44 15.33 -3.10 -6.68
C MET A 44 14.67 -2.29 -5.57
N ARG A 45 15.40 -1.32 -5.01
CA ARG A 45 14.92 -0.48 -3.91
C ARG A 45 14.61 0.93 -4.38
N TYR A 46 13.45 1.43 -3.98
CA TYR A 46 12.97 2.77 -4.28
C TYR A 46 12.62 3.50 -2.98
N ASP A 47 12.77 4.81 -2.95
CA ASP A 47 12.51 5.59 -1.73
C ASP A 47 11.04 6.00 -1.61
N GLN A 48 10.32 6.13 -2.72
CA GLN A 48 8.90 6.50 -2.76
C GLN A 48 8.23 6.00 -4.05
N ILE A 49 6.90 5.99 -4.05
CA ILE A 49 6.07 5.79 -5.23
C ILE A 49 5.00 6.87 -5.26
N THR A 50 4.67 7.36 -6.45
CA THR A 50 3.60 8.33 -6.68
C THR A 50 2.60 7.71 -7.64
N GLY A 51 1.31 7.91 -7.39
CA GLY A 51 0.25 7.46 -8.29
C GLY A 51 -1.12 7.82 -7.74
N TYR A 52 -2.16 7.57 -8.51
CA TYR A 52 -3.55 7.72 -8.09
C TYR A 52 -3.96 6.52 -7.24
N LEU A 53 -4.56 6.78 -6.08
CA LEU A 53 -5.11 5.72 -5.24
C LEU A 53 -6.36 5.15 -5.91
N THR A 54 -6.34 3.86 -6.28
CA THR A 54 -7.46 3.20 -6.95
C THR A 54 -8.24 2.28 -6.03
N SER A 55 -7.56 1.55 -5.14
CA SER A 55 -8.24 0.75 -4.11
C SER A 55 -7.31 0.43 -2.95
N PHE A 56 -7.88 -0.05 -1.84
CA PHE A 56 -7.14 -0.72 -0.80
C PHE A 56 -7.99 -1.83 -0.20
N ASN A 57 -7.36 -2.92 0.22
CA ASN A 57 -8.03 -4.10 0.76
C ASN A 57 -7.14 -4.82 1.77
N HIS A 58 -7.68 -5.81 2.46
CA HIS A 58 -6.85 -6.77 3.20
C HIS A 58 -7.15 -8.20 2.73
N ARG A 59 -6.14 -9.06 2.78
CA ARG A 59 -6.26 -10.49 2.43
C ARG A 59 -5.61 -11.34 3.50
N SER A 60 -6.14 -12.55 3.69
CA SER A 60 -5.47 -13.57 4.49
C SER A 60 -4.46 -14.33 3.62
N GLY A 61 -3.19 -14.37 4.03
CA GLY A 61 -2.11 -15.07 3.34
C GLY A 61 -1.39 -16.08 4.23
N GLU A 62 -0.39 -16.77 3.65
CA GLU A 62 0.44 -17.79 4.34
C GLU A 62 1.13 -17.26 5.61
N PHE A 63 1.43 -15.95 5.66
CA PHE A 63 2.16 -15.30 6.75
C PHE A 63 1.27 -14.42 7.64
N GLY A 64 -0.06 -14.55 7.51
CA GLY A 64 -1.05 -13.74 8.23
C GLY A 64 -1.80 -12.77 7.32
N ILE A 65 -2.50 -11.83 7.93
CA ILE A 65 -3.32 -10.84 7.22
C ILE A 65 -2.40 -9.76 6.63
N GLU A 66 -2.53 -9.51 5.34
CA GLU A 66 -1.82 -8.48 4.58
C GLU A 66 -2.79 -7.38 4.18
N PHE A 67 -2.33 -6.14 4.27
CA PHE A 67 -2.98 -4.96 3.73
C PHE A 67 -2.39 -4.63 2.36
N LEU A 68 -3.27 -4.36 1.40
CA LEU A 68 -2.99 -4.12 0.00
C LEU A 68 -3.42 -2.69 -0.34
N ILE A 69 -2.53 -1.92 -0.95
CA ILE A 69 -2.82 -0.58 -1.46
C ILE A 69 -2.54 -0.61 -2.96
N ASP A 70 -3.56 -0.36 -3.77
CA ASP A 70 -3.45 -0.30 -5.21
C ASP A 70 -3.31 1.16 -5.65
N LEU A 71 -2.27 1.41 -6.45
CA LEU A 71 -1.96 2.70 -7.07
C LEU A 71 -1.93 2.53 -8.59
N LEU A 72 -2.29 3.58 -9.31
CA LEU A 72 -2.14 3.67 -10.76
C LEU A 72 -1.25 4.86 -11.12
N ASP A 73 -0.19 4.61 -11.88
CA ASP A 73 0.70 5.65 -12.38
C ASP A 73 0.96 5.40 -13.86
N ASP A 74 0.60 6.37 -14.71
CA ASP A 74 0.73 6.34 -16.17
C ASP A 74 0.34 4.99 -16.83
N GLY A 75 -0.83 4.45 -16.44
CA GLY A 75 -1.34 3.16 -16.94
C GLY A 75 -0.71 1.92 -16.31
N THR A 76 0.30 2.06 -15.46
CA THR A 76 0.93 0.97 -14.72
C THR A 76 0.30 0.82 -13.34
N ALA A 77 -0.24 -0.37 -13.06
CA ALA A 77 -0.83 -0.67 -11.77
C ALA A 77 0.21 -1.21 -10.78
N TYR A 78 0.29 -0.59 -9.60
CA TYR A 78 1.16 -0.99 -8.50
C TYR A 78 0.34 -1.46 -7.31
N GLN A 79 0.78 -2.53 -6.65
CA GLN A 79 0.17 -3.00 -5.41
C GLN A 79 1.21 -3.05 -4.30
N ILE A 80 1.06 -2.19 -3.30
CA ILE A 80 1.89 -2.20 -2.10
C ILE A 80 1.31 -3.19 -1.10
N GLN A 81 2.16 -4.09 -0.61
CA GLN A 81 1.79 -5.13 0.35
C GLN A 81 2.51 -4.90 1.68
N VAL A 82 1.74 -4.77 2.76
CA VAL A 82 2.27 -4.59 4.12
C VAL A 82 1.49 -5.45 5.12
N PRO A 83 2.11 -5.93 6.22
CA PRO A 83 1.39 -6.70 7.22
C PRO A 83 0.29 -5.87 7.89
N TRP A 84 -0.89 -6.46 8.13
CA TRP A 84 -2.05 -5.78 8.70
C TRP A 84 -1.73 -5.04 10.00
N ASN A 85 -1.16 -5.76 10.96
CA ASN A 85 -0.78 -5.21 12.27
C ASN A 85 0.53 -4.39 12.26
N SER A 86 0.97 -3.91 11.09
CA SER A 86 2.17 -3.09 10.98
C SER A 86 1.91 -1.61 11.26
N ARG A 87 2.96 -0.90 11.67
CA ARG A 87 2.91 0.57 11.82
C ARG A 87 2.66 1.27 10.47
N HIS A 88 3.06 0.67 9.35
CA HIS A 88 2.80 1.21 8.01
C HIS A 88 1.29 1.27 7.73
N THR A 89 0.57 0.17 7.99
CA THR A 89 -0.89 0.09 7.82
C THR A 89 -1.60 1.11 8.70
N LYS A 90 -1.20 1.23 9.97
CA LYS A 90 -1.75 2.23 10.90
C LYS A 90 -1.58 3.66 10.37
N CYS A 91 -0.38 4.01 9.92
CA CYS A 91 -0.12 5.34 9.33
C CYS A 91 -0.96 5.61 8.09
N PHE A 92 -1.17 4.59 7.25
CA PHE A 92 -2.02 4.70 6.08
C PHE A 92 -3.48 4.93 6.48
N LEU A 93 -4.07 4.04 7.28
CA LEU A 93 -5.49 4.10 7.65
C LEU A 93 -5.87 5.40 8.37
N VAL A 94 -4.97 5.93 9.21
CA VAL A 94 -5.19 7.19 9.93
C VAL A 94 -5.23 8.41 9.00
N SER A 95 -4.45 8.40 7.92
CA SER A 95 -4.35 9.56 7.01
C SER A 95 -5.23 9.40 5.76
N CYS A 96 -5.67 8.17 5.46
CA CYS A 96 -6.48 7.80 4.30
C CYS A 96 -7.70 8.71 4.08
N PRO A 97 -8.51 9.05 5.10
CA PRO A 97 -9.70 9.90 4.91
C PRO A 97 -9.42 11.33 4.44
N ASN A 98 -8.17 11.79 4.56
CA ASN A 98 -7.76 13.12 4.11
C ASN A 98 -7.18 13.10 2.69
N ILE A 99 -7.11 11.94 2.03
CA ILE A 99 -6.56 11.84 0.67
C ILE A 99 -7.54 12.46 -0.33
N ASN A 100 -7.04 13.32 -1.21
CA ASN A 100 -7.79 13.75 -2.38
C ASN A 100 -7.62 12.72 -3.50
N LEU A 101 -8.69 12.00 -3.87
CA LEU A 101 -8.65 10.95 -4.91
C LEU A 101 -8.41 11.50 -6.33
N LYS A 102 -8.61 12.81 -6.55
CA LYS A 102 -8.40 13.46 -7.85
C LYS A 102 -6.94 13.84 -8.10
N GLU A 103 -6.09 13.67 -7.11
CA GLU A 103 -4.69 14.08 -7.16
C GLU A 103 -3.79 12.88 -6.87
N PRO A 104 -2.60 12.81 -7.50
CA PRO A 104 -1.65 11.76 -7.21
C PRO A 104 -1.19 11.83 -5.75
N VAL A 105 -1.02 10.67 -5.14
CA VAL A 105 -0.52 10.51 -3.78
C VAL A 105 0.87 9.88 -3.80
N THR A 106 1.79 10.49 -3.07
CA THR A 106 3.12 9.94 -2.85
C THR A 106 3.16 9.16 -1.55
N ILE A 107 3.48 7.88 -1.64
CA ILE A 107 3.72 7.01 -0.49
C ILE A 107 5.22 6.89 -0.29
N ARG A 108 5.69 7.25 0.91
CA ARG A 108 7.11 7.21 1.27
C ARG A 108 7.33 6.48 2.59
N PRO A 109 7.81 5.23 2.58
CA PRO A 109 8.23 4.56 3.81
C PRO A 109 9.43 5.27 4.43
N TYR A 110 9.59 5.12 5.72
CA TYR A 110 10.77 5.57 6.43
C TYR A 110 11.14 4.58 7.52
N LYS A 111 12.43 4.56 7.85
CA LYS A 111 12.97 3.90 9.02
C LYS A 111 14.13 4.73 9.53
N PHE A 112 14.11 5.08 10.81
CA PHE A 112 15.21 5.79 11.46
C PHE A 112 15.37 5.31 12.90
N GLU A 113 16.56 5.52 13.45
CA GLU A 113 16.84 5.30 14.86
C GLU A 113 16.89 6.67 15.55
N PRO A 114 15.97 6.97 16.48
CA PRO A 114 16.00 8.23 17.20
C PRO A 114 17.22 8.28 18.11
N PRO A 115 17.90 9.43 18.21
CA PRO A 115 19.13 9.58 19.01
C PRO A 115 18.91 9.21 20.49
N ASP A 116 17.72 9.47 21.03
CA ASP A 116 17.37 9.21 22.43
C ASP A 116 17.08 7.72 22.74
N LYS A 117 16.93 6.86 21.73
CA LYS A 117 16.61 5.43 21.94
C LYS A 117 17.47 4.53 21.07
N LYS A 118 18.75 4.44 21.44
CA LYS A 118 19.71 3.49 20.85
C LYS A 118 19.13 2.07 20.79
N GLY A 119 19.22 1.45 19.62
CA GLY A 119 18.73 0.10 19.32
C GLY A 119 17.24 -0.01 18.97
N LYS A 120 16.46 1.08 18.99
CA LYS A 120 15.03 1.04 18.64
C LYS A 120 14.76 1.74 17.33
N SER A 121 14.75 1.00 16.22
CA SER A 121 14.35 1.55 14.93
C SER A 121 12.85 1.87 14.91
N ILE A 122 12.51 3.11 14.56
CA ILE A 122 11.15 3.56 14.28
C ILE A 122 10.92 3.46 12.77
N SER A 123 9.89 2.72 12.37
CA SER A 123 9.43 2.65 10.98
C SER A 123 8.02 3.20 10.83
N GLY A 124 7.67 3.63 9.63
CA GLY A 124 6.33 4.10 9.30
C GLY A 124 6.21 4.53 7.85
N LEU A 125 5.08 5.16 7.55
CA LEU A 125 4.73 5.57 6.20
C LEU A 125 4.29 7.04 6.22
N ASN A 126 4.86 7.85 5.33
CA ASN A 126 4.40 9.20 5.06
C ASN A 126 3.54 9.15 3.79
N ILE A 127 2.34 9.72 3.89
CA ILE A 127 1.47 9.99 2.76
C ILE A 127 1.61 11.47 2.46
N ILE A 128 1.98 11.80 1.23
CA ILE A 128 2.29 13.16 0.80
C ILE A 128 1.41 13.48 -0.41
N GLN A 129 0.73 14.62 -0.39
CA GLN A 129 0.01 15.19 -1.53
C GLN A 129 0.38 16.66 -1.65
N ASN A 130 0.52 17.17 -2.88
CA ASN A 130 0.89 18.56 -3.15
C ASN A 130 2.16 19.02 -2.39
N GLY A 131 3.13 18.11 -2.24
CA GLY A 131 4.38 18.36 -1.51
C GLY A 131 4.25 18.41 0.02
N GLN A 132 3.05 18.24 0.58
CA GLN A 132 2.80 18.28 2.01
C GLN A 132 2.42 16.91 2.56
N LYS A 133 2.92 16.61 3.75
CA LYS A 133 2.53 15.40 4.47
C LYS A 133 1.07 15.55 4.93
N LEU A 134 0.24 14.58 4.58
CA LEU A 134 -1.15 14.55 5.03
C LEU A 134 -1.19 14.38 6.56
N PRO A 135 -1.97 15.22 7.27
CA PRO A 135 -2.18 15.05 8.69
C PRO A 135 -3.09 13.84 8.95
N PRO A 136 -3.06 13.29 10.17
CA PRO A 136 -4.04 12.30 10.58
C PRO A 136 -5.46 12.87 10.50
N ALA A 137 -6.43 12.05 10.07
CA ALA A 137 -7.84 12.44 9.99
C ALA A 137 -8.52 12.54 11.37
N TRP A 138 -7.95 11.88 12.38
CA TRP A 138 -8.49 11.86 13.73
C TRP A 138 -7.44 12.29 14.74
N ALA A 139 -7.91 13.03 15.76
CA ALA A 139 -7.13 13.26 16.97
C ALA A 139 -6.87 11.94 17.70
N LYS A 140 -5.77 11.88 18.45
CA LYS A 140 -5.30 10.64 19.11
C LYS A 140 -6.32 10.09 20.10
N GLU A 141 -7.11 10.97 20.70
CA GLU A 141 -8.11 10.68 21.73
C GLU A 141 -9.35 9.96 21.16
N ARG A 142 -9.62 10.12 19.86
CA ARG A 142 -10.75 9.47 19.18
C ARG A 142 -10.40 8.06 18.70
N ILE A 143 -9.11 7.73 18.62
CA ILE A 143 -8.64 6.42 18.23
C ILE A 143 -8.62 5.54 19.48
N PRO A 144 -9.29 4.37 19.48
CA PRO A 144 -9.24 3.44 20.60
C PRO A 144 -7.78 3.15 21.02
N PRO A 145 -7.48 3.17 22.33
CA PRO A 145 -6.14 2.88 22.82
C PRO A 145 -5.79 1.42 22.52
N MET A 146 -4.50 1.12 22.46
CA MET A 146 -4.06 -0.27 22.47
C MET A 146 -4.23 -0.81 23.89
N GLU A 147 -4.77 -2.02 24.00
CA GLU A 147 -4.94 -2.69 25.29
C GLU A 147 -3.72 -3.57 25.59
N LYS A 148 -3.47 -3.83 26.88
CA LYS A 148 -2.42 -4.77 27.27
C LYS A 148 -2.93 -6.18 27.06
N LEU A 149 -2.21 -7.00 26.30
CA LEU A 149 -2.60 -8.39 26.15
C LEU A 149 -2.27 -9.13 27.45
N MET A 150 -3.28 -9.70 28.09
CA MET A 150 -3.16 -10.49 29.32
C MET A 150 -3.42 -11.97 29.06
N ASP A 151 -2.74 -12.86 29.78
CA ASP A 151 -3.02 -14.30 29.77
C ASP A 151 -4.29 -14.61 30.57
N ILE A 152 -4.75 -15.87 30.51
CA ILE A 152 -5.95 -16.35 31.23
C ILE A 152 -5.84 -16.13 32.76
N LYS A 153 -4.63 -15.91 33.28
CA LYS A 153 -4.33 -15.67 34.70
C LYS A 153 -4.12 -14.18 35.02
N GLY A 154 -4.41 -13.28 34.08
CA GLY A 154 -4.30 -11.83 34.26
C GLY A 154 -2.86 -11.29 34.22
N ARG A 155 -1.89 -12.05 33.70
CA ARG A 155 -0.49 -11.64 33.60
C ARG A 155 -0.19 -11.11 32.19
N PRO A 156 0.71 -10.13 32.02
CA PRO A 156 1.03 -9.60 30.70
C PRO A 156 1.64 -10.66 29.80
N VAL A 157 1.09 -10.82 28.59
CA VAL A 157 1.70 -11.64 27.55
C VAL A 157 2.96 -10.94 27.06
N LEU A 158 4.07 -11.67 27.06
CA LEU A 158 5.35 -11.18 26.59
C LEU A 158 5.68 -11.84 25.24
N GLU A 159 6.09 -11.03 24.27
CA GLU A 159 6.65 -11.48 22.99
C GLU A 159 8.12 -11.05 22.95
N ASN A 160 9.03 -12.01 22.91
CA ASN A 160 10.48 -11.78 23.01
C ASN A 160 10.90 -10.95 24.25
N GLY A 161 10.22 -11.18 25.39
CA GLY A 161 10.48 -10.45 26.64
C GLY A 161 9.89 -9.03 26.69
N ILE A 162 9.16 -8.60 25.65
CA ILE A 162 8.50 -7.29 25.59
C ILE A 162 6.99 -7.48 25.75
N GLN A 163 6.36 -6.64 26.58
CA GLN A 163 4.90 -6.66 26.77
C GLN A 163 4.17 -6.49 25.44
N LYS A 164 3.32 -7.45 25.11
CA LYS A 164 2.48 -7.45 23.91
C LYS A 164 1.26 -6.58 24.15
N TRP A 165 0.99 -5.73 23.17
CA TRP A 165 -0.18 -4.87 23.14
C TRP A 165 -1.14 -5.39 22.09
N ASP A 166 -2.42 -5.43 22.44
CA ASP A 166 -3.51 -5.71 21.53
C ASP A 166 -3.92 -4.41 20.83
N SER A 167 -4.00 -4.46 19.50
CA SER A 167 -4.48 -3.34 18.69
C SER A 167 -5.66 -3.71 17.81
N THR A 168 -6.38 -4.79 18.15
CA THR A 168 -7.52 -5.30 17.38
C THR A 168 -8.61 -4.23 17.22
N ASP A 169 -9.08 -3.67 18.33
CA ASP A 169 -10.14 -2.65 18.32
C ASP A 169 -9.71 -1.36 17.62
N GLN A 170 -8.46 -0.97 17.82
CA GLN A 170 -7.88 0.19 17.14
C GLN A 170 -7.85 -0.03 15.61
N MET A 171 -7.39 -1.19 15.16
CA MET A 171 -7.32 -1.51 13.73
C MET A 171 -8.71 -1.63 13.11
N ALA A 172 -9.67 -2.22 13.82
CA ALA A 172 -11.07 -2.30 13.38
C ALA A 172 -11.67 -0.90 13.20
N PHE A 173 -11.55 -0.02 14.21
CA PHE A 173 -12.01 1.36 14.11
C PHE A 173 -11.40 2.12 12.92
N LEU A 174 -10.08 2.02 12.75
CA LEU A 174 -9.36 2.69 11.66
C LEU A 174 -9.76 2.14 10.29
N TRP A 175 -9.93 0.82 10.18
CA TRP A 175 -10.39 0.17 8.97
C TRP A 175 -11.82 0.58 8.62
N ASP A 176 -12.75 0.48 9.56
CA ASP A 176 -14.15 0.81 9.34
C ASP A 176 -14.31 2.27 8.94
N SER A 177 -13.55 3.15 9.57
CA SER A 177 -13.56 4.57 9.25
C SER A 177 -12.96 4.87 7.87
N ALA A 178 -11.85 4.24 7.51
CA ALA A 178 -11.25 4.37 6.18
C ALA A 178 -12.14 3.76 5.09
N ASN A 179 -12.74 2.60 5.33
CA ASN A 179 -13.64 1.92 4.40
C ASN A 179 -14.94 2.72 4.20
N SER A 180 -15.51 3.25 5.28
CA SER A 180 -16.67 4.14 5.22
C SER A 180 -16.38 5.40 4.40
N TRP A 181 -15.19 5.98 4.56
CA TRP A 181 -14.75 7.11 3.75
C TRP A 181 -14.58 6.71 2.28
N ALA A 182 -13.87 5.61 1.99
CA ALA A 182 -13.60 5.14 0.63
C ALA A 182 -14.89 4.87 -0.15
N THR A 183 -15.87 4.22 0.49
CA THR A 183 -17.20 4.00 -0.09
C THR A 183 -17.92 5.31 -0.39
N LYS A 184 -17.89 6.29 0.53
CA LYS A 184 -18.50 7.62 0.31
C LYS A 184 -17.79 8.42 -0.78
N ALA A 185 -16.47 8.30 -0.84
CA ALA A 185 -15.64 8.96 -1.85
C ALA A 185 -15.72 8.29 -3.23
N GLY A 186 -16.42 7.16 -3.35
CA GLY A 186 -16.56 6.42 -4.60
C GLY A 186 -15.28 5.71 -5.04
N LEU A 187 -14.32 5.48 -4.13
CA LEU A 187 -13.03 4.87 -4.45
C LEU A 187 -13.18 3.48 -5.09
N PHE A 188 -14.15 2.70 -4.61
CA PHE A 188 -14.40 1.36 -5.13
C PHE A 188 -15.27 1.32 -6.40
N ASN A 189 -15.78 2.47 -6.84
CA ASN A 189 -16.68 2.56 -8.00
C ASN A 189 -15.97 2.86 -9.32
N THR A 190 -14.65 2.98 -9.35
CA THR A 190 -13.93 3.27 -10.59
C THR A 190 -13.54 1.99 -11.34
N LEU A 191 -14.47 1.47 -12.13
CA LEU A 191 -14.10 0.99 -13.46
C LEU A 191 -14.01 2.25 -14.34
N PRO A 192 -12.86 2.59 -14.95
CA PRO A 192 -12.84 3.62 -15.97
C PRO A 192 -13.50 3.05 -17.23
N GLU A 193 -14.79 3.30 -17.42
CA GLU A 193 -15.49 2.93 -18.65
C GLU A 193 -15.32 3.98 -19.76
N GLU A 194 -14.56 5.06 -19.54
CA GLU A 194 -14.41 6.15 -20.51
C GLU A 194 -12.95 6.60 -20.67
N ALA A 195 -12.16 5.83 -21.42
CA ALA A 195 -10.91 6.30 -22.03
C ALA A 195 -10.73 5.84 -23.48
N HIS A 196 -11.85 5.55 -24.17
CA HIS A 196 -11.89 5.39 -25.62
C HIS A 196 -12.98 6.31 -26.19
N GLN A 197 -12.75 7.63 -26.09
CA GLN A 197 -13.35 8.55 -27.06
C GLN A 197 -12.64 8.31 -28.40
N GLU A 198 -13.36 7.63 -29.29
CA GLU A 198 -13.34 7.73 -30.74
C GLU A 198 -12.08 8.37 -31.37
N ALA A 199 -11.06 7.55 -31.64
CA ALA A 199 -10.30 7.74 -32.86
C ALA A 199 -11.05 6.97 -33.95
N GLN A 200 -11.96 7.65 -34.66
CA GLN A 200 -12.59 7.11 -35.85
C GLN A 200 -11.51 6.69 -36.86
N PRO A 201 -11.53 5.47 -37.40
CA PRO A 201 -10.99 5.26 -38.73
C PRO A 201 -11.99 5.90 -39.70
N GLN A 202 -11.62 7.03 -40.30
CA GLN A 202 -12.27 7.48 -41.52
C GLN A 202 -11.96 6.43 -42.61
N GLU A 203 -12.92 5.53 -42.86
CA GLU A 203 -13.05 4.87 -44.16
C GLU A 203 -13.70 5.85 -45.15
N ASP A 204 -13.35 5.67 -46.42
CA ASP A 204 -13.87 6.31 -47.63
C ASP A 204 -13.28 7.67 -48.03
N ASP A 205 -12.19 7.61 -48.79
CA ASP A 205 -12.18 8.18 -50.15
C ASP A 205 -11.24 7.35 -51.04
N ILE A 206 -11.80 6.34 -51.71
CA ILE A 206 -11.20 5.74 -52.91
C ILE A 206 -11.66 6.63 -54.07
N PRO A 207 -10.78 7.36 -54.76
CA PRO A 207 -11.14 7.97 -56.03
C PRO A 207 -11.30 6.86 -57.08
N GLU A 208 -12.52 6.66 -57.56
CA GLU A 208 -12.77 5.99 -58.84
C GLU A 208 -12.16 6.84 -59.97
N ASP A 209 -10.87 6.66 -60.24
CA ASP A 209 -10.29 7.00 -61.55
C ASP A 209 -8.92 6.32 -61.72
N PHE A 210 -8.94 4.99 -61.86
CA PHE A 210 -7.93 4.26 -62.61
C PHE A 210 -8.62 3.13 -63.39
N ARG A 211 -9.10 3.50 -64.58
CA ARG A 211 -9.15 2.61 -65.75
C ARG A 211 -7.74 2.39 -66.29
#